data_AF-A0A957M467-F1
#
_entry.id   AF-A0A957M467-F1
#
_cell.length_a   1.000
_cell.length_b   1.000
_cell.length_c   1.000
_cell.angle_alpha   90.00
_cell.angle_beta   90.00
_cell.angle_gamma   90.00
#
_symmetry.space_group_name_H-M   'P 1'
#
loop_
_entity.id
_entity.type
_entity.pdbx_description
1 polymer ?
#
loop_
_entity_poly.entity_id
_entity_poly.type
_entity_poly.pdbx_seq_one_letter_code
_entity_poly.pdbx_strand_id
1 'polypeptide(L)'
;MTRTIRAPRGTQLTCKNWLIEAPYRMLQNNLDPDVAFDPDNLIVYGGRGRAARNWASLDAILRTLETLEPDETLLVQSGKPVAVFRTHL
;
A
#
# COMPACT_ATOMS: atom_id res chain seq x y z
N MET A 1 -8.41 -12.38 -14.89
CA MET A 1 -9.08 -12.49 -13.57
C MET A 1 -8.86 -11.18 -12.84
N THR A 2 -9.93 -10.47 -12.49
CA THR A 2 -9.90 -9.23 -11.71
C THR A 2 -9.40 -9.54 -10.31
N ARG A 3 -8.31 -8.89 -9.88
CA ARG A 3 -7.75 -9.07 -8.54
C ARG A 3 -8.52 -8.18 -7.57
N THR A 4 -9.33 -8.78 -6.71
CA THR A 4 -10.03 -8.05 -5.66
C THR A 4 -9.09 -7.76 -4.50
N ILE A 5 -8.90 -6.49 -4.16
CA ILE A 5 -8.14 -6.05 -2.98
C ILE A 5 -9.12 -5.56 -1.93
N ARG A 6 -8.88 -5.91 -0.66
CA ARG A 6 -9.59 -5.34 0.50
C ARG A 6 -8.61 -5.20 1.66
N ALA A 7 -8.76 -4.13 2.43
CA ALA A 7 -7.94 -3.94 3.62
C ALA A 7 -8.22 -5.04 4.68
N PRO A 8 -7.19 -5.62 5.30
CA PRO A 8 -7.35 -6.46 6.49
C PRO A 8 -8.15 -5.76 7.58
N ARG A 9 -8.95 -6.54 8.33
CA ARG A 9 -9.84 -6.06 9.39
C ARG A 9 -9.50 -6.71 10.72
N GLY A 10 -10.01 -6.14 11.82
CA GLY A 10 -9.72 -6.62 13.17
C GLY A 10 -8.38 -6.13 13.71
N THR A 11 -7.96 -6.71 14.84
CA THR A 11 -6.79 -6.27 15.63
C THR A 11 -5.50 -7.03 15.33
N GLN A 12 -5.56 -8.09 14.51
CA GLN A 12 -4.38 -8.84 14.11
C GLN A 12 -3.54 -8.03 13.13
N LEU A 13 -2.23 -7.94 13.38
CA LEU A 13 -1.28 -7.23 12.53
C LEU A 13 -0.74 -8.14 11.42
N THR A 14 -0.53 -7.55 10.24
CA THR A 14 0.24 -8.14 9.13
C THR A 14 1.68 -7.60 9.13
N CYS A 15 1.85 -6.31 9.43
CA CYS A 15 3.12 -5.62 9.55
C CYS A 15 3.66 -5.61 11.00
N LYS A 16 4.88 -5.14 11.19
CA LYS A 16 5.60 -5.21 12.49
C LYS A 16 5.03 -4.32 13.60
N ASN A 17 4.27 -3.28 13.25
CA ASN A 17 3.57 -2.43 14.22
C ASN A 17 2.37 -1.71 13.57
N TRP A 18 1.59 -1.00 14.37
CA TRP A 18 0.41 -0.25 13.90
C TRP A 18 0.73 0.93 12.98
N LEU A 19 1.88 1.60 13.15
CA LEU A 19 2.28 2.72 12.29
C LEU A 19 2.56 2.28 10.86
N ILE A 20 3.03 1.04 10.68
CA ILE A 20 3.32 0.44 9.39
C ILE A 20 2.09 -0.30 8.84
N GLU A 21 1.30 -0.93 9.71
CA GLU A 21 0.02 -1.57 9.33
C GLU A 21 -0.98 -0.55 8.77
N ALA A 22 -1.03 0.66 9.33
CA ALA A 22 -1.94 1.71 8.90
C ALA A 22 -1.80 2.02 7.39
N PRO A 23 -0.63 2.42 6.85
CA PRO A 23 -0.48 2.63 5.41
C PRO A 23 -0.69 1.34 4.59
N TYR A 24 -0.34 0.16 5.11
CA TYR A 24 -0.61 -1.12 4.45
C TYR A 24 -2.12 -1.34 4.22
N ARG A 25 -2.94 -1.09 5.24
CA ARG A 25 -4.41 -1.17 5.14
C ARG A 25 -5.00 -0.06 4.29
N MET A 26 -4.54 1.18 4.48
CA MET A 26 -5.09 2.33 3.76
C MET A 26 -4.82 2.26 2.25
N LEU A 27 -3.64 1.77 1.85
CA LEU A 27 -3.33 1.56 0.44
C LEU A 27 -4.27 0.54 -0.20
N GLN A 28 -4.58 -0.56 0.51
CA GLN A 28 -5.53 -1.56 0.04
C GLN A 28 -6.97 -1.06 0.07
N ASN A 29 -7.35 -0.26 1.06
CA ASN A 29 -8.67 0.36 1.13
C ASN A 29 -8.93 1.30 -0.06
N ASN A 30 -7.92 2.05 -0.51
CA ASN A 30 -8.02 2.85 -1.73
C ASN A 30 -8.30 2.03 -3.00
N LEU A 31 -8.10 0.71 -2.97
CA LEU A 31 -8.33 -0.22 -4.08
C LEU A 31 -9.48 -1.20 -3.80
N ASP A 32 -10.22 -1.02 -2.70
CA ASP A 32 -11.41 -1.80 -2.42
C ASP A 32 -12.47 -1.53 -3.49
N PRO A 33 -13.12 -2.54 -4.10
CA PRO A 33 -14.17 -2.34 -5.09
C PRO A 33 -15.33 -1.46 -4.63
N ASP A 34 -15.58 -1.38 -3.32
CA ASP A 34 -16.63 -0.52 -2.76
C ASP A 34 -16.16 0.94 -2.56
N VAL A 35 -14.88 1.23 -2.84
CA VAL A 35 -14.23 2.54 -2.62
C VAL A 35 -13.67 3.11 -3.93
N ALA A 36 -12.93 2.30 -4.69
CA ALA A 36 -12.22 2.72 -5.89
C ALA A 36 -13.15 2.85 -7.11
N PHE A 37 -12.90 3.84 -7.95
CA PHE A 37 -13.62 4.02 -9.21
C PHE A 37 -13.31 2.90 -10.22
N ASP A 38 -12.04 2.52 -10.37
CA ASP A 38 -11.60 1.44 -11.27
C ASP A 38 -10.36 0.75 -10.67
N PRO A 39 -10.57 -0.20 -9.74
CA PRO A 39 -9.48 -0.87 -9.03
C PRO A 39 -8.60 -1.74 -9.92
N ASP A 40 -9.13 -2.27 -11.03
CA ASP A 40 -8.37 -3.11 -11.97
C ASP A 40 -7.24 -2.33 -12.65
N ASN A 41 -7.44 -1.02 -12.85
CA ASN A 41 -6.42 -0.09 -13.35
C ASN A 41 -5.73 0.72 -12.25
N LEU A 42 -5.94 0.33 -10.98
CA LEU A 42 -5.43 0.98 -9.77
C LEU A 42 -5.95 2.42 -9.57
N ILE A 43 -7.03 2.81 -10.25
CA ILE A 43 -7.60 4.17 -10.22
C ILE A 43 -8.55 4.29 -9.04
N VAL A 44 -8.28 5.25 -8.16
CA VAL A 44 -9.09 5.52 -6.97
C VAL A 44 -10.22 6.48 -7.32
N TYR A 45 -9.90 7.67 -7.83
CA TYR A 45 -10.86 8.68 -8.27
C TYR A 45 -10.16 9.73 -9.15
N GLY A 46 -10.93 10.72 -9.65
CA GLY A 46 -10.36 11.87 -10.38
C GLY A 46 -9.81 11.50 -11.76
N GLY A 47 -10.41 10.51 -12.43
CA GLY A 47 -10.10 10.10 -13.80
C GLY A 47 -8.83 9.25 -13.94
N ARG A 48 -7.67 9.74 -13.46
CA ARG A 48 -6.37 9.03 -13.57
C ARG A 48 -5.59 8.96 -12.25
N GLY A 49 -6.19 9.38 -11.13
CA GLY A 49 -5.57 9.29 -9.81
C GLY A 49 -5.41 7.84 -9.39
N ARG A 50 -4.18 7.33 -9.34
CA ARG A 50 -3.88 5.93 -9.01
C ARG A 50 -3.24 5.76 -7.65
N ALA A 51 -3.54 4.64 -6.98
CA ALA A 51 -2.95 4.29 -5.68
C ALA A 51 -1.47 3.87 -5.79
N ALA A 52 -1.09 3.23 -6.90
CA ALA A 52 0.28 2.83 -7.21
C ALA A 52 0.55 2.98 -8.71
N ARG A 53 1.83 2.98 -9.11
CA ARG A 53 2.23 3.19 -10.51
C ARG A 53 1.72 2.10 -11.45
N ASN A 54 1.80 0.86 -10.97
CA ASN A 54 1.38 -0.37 -11.64
C ASN A 54 1.30 -1.48 -10.58
N TRP A 55 0.81 -2.65 -10.99
CA TRP A 55 0.63 -3.81 -10.10
C TRP A 55 1.93 -4.27 -9.43
N ALA A 56 3.04 -4.30 -10.17
CA ALA A 56 4.34 -4.68 -9.61
C ALA A 56 4.81 -3.72 -8.51
N SER A 57 4.56 -2.41 -8.67
CA SER A 57 4.84 -1.42 -7.64
C SER A 57 3.93 -1.56 -6.43
N LEU A 58 2.63 -1.85 -6.62
CA LEU A 58 1.71 -2.10 -5.51
C LEU A 58 2.20 -3.30 -4.68
N ASP A 59 2.49 -4.41 -5.34
CA ASP A 59 2.97 -5.62 -4.68
C ASP A 59 4.31 -5.40 -3.96
N ALA A 60 5.19 -4.59 -4.55
CA ALA A 60 6.44 -4.22 -3.91
C ALA A 60 6.21 -3.33 -2.68
N ILE A 61 5.30 -2.35 -2.72
CA ILE A 61 4.97 -1.51 -1.55
C ILE A 61 4.42 -2.37 -0.42
N LEU A 62 3.45 -3.25 -0.71
CA LEU A 62 2.82 -4.11 0.30
C LEU A 62 3.86 -5.03 0.96
N ARG A 63 4.69 -5.73 0.17
CA ARG A 63 5.78 -6.57 0.70
C ARG A 63 6.79 -5.77 1.53
N THR A 64 7.15 -4.57 1.08
CA THR A 64 8.10 -3.74 1.83
C THR A 64 7.51 -3.31 3.17
N LEU A 65 6.22 -2.94 3.22
CA LEU A 65 5.54 -2.59 4.47
C LEU A 65 5.42 -3.79 5.44
N GLU A 66 5.21 -5.01 4.94
CA GLU A 66 5.22 -6.22 5.80
C GLU A 66 6.55 -6.40 6.54
N THR A 67 7.67 -6.06 5.90
CA THR A 67 9.02 -6.27 6.44
C THR A 67 9.67 -5.01 7.03
N LEU A 68 9.09 -3.82 6.85
CA LEU A 68 9.66 -2.54 7.27
C LEU A 68 9.85 -2.51 8.80
N GLU A 69 11.03 -2.08 9.26
CA GLU A 69 11.30 -1.94 10.68
C GLU A 69 10.74 -0.61 11.24
N PRO A 70 10.47 -0.52 12.56
CA PRO A 70 9.94 0.70 13.19
C PRO A 70 10.83 1.94 13.04
N ASP A 71 12.12 1.76 12.74
CA ASP A 71 13.10 2.82 12.55
C ASP A 71 13.50 3.05 11.09
N GLU A 72 12.80 2.40 10.16
CA GLU A 72 12.99 2.53 8.73
C GLU A 72 11.89 3.38 8.06
N THR A 73 12.27 4.09 7.00
CA THR A 73 11.33 4.83 6.14
C THR A 73 11.38 4.29 4.72
N LEU A 74 10.20 3.91 4.20
CA LEU A 74 9.98 3.60 2.79
C LEU A 74 9.77 4.88 1.98
N LEU A 75 10.58 5.07 0.94
CA LEU A 75 10.40 6.14 -0.04
C LEU A 75 9.58 5.65 -1.24
N VAL A 76 8.45 6.31 -1.50
CA VAL A 76 7.59 6.05 -2.66
C VAL A 76 7.62 7.24 -3.62
N GLN A 77 8.15 7.05 -4.83
CA GLN A 77 8.23 8.08 -5.86
C GLN A 77 7.18 7.81 -6.94
N SER A 78 6.19 8.71 -7.08
CA SER A 78 5.06 8.57 -8.03
C SER A 78 4.51 7.14 -8.09
N GLY A 79 4.15 6.59 -6.92
CA GLY A 79 3.56 5.26 -6.77
C GLY A 79 4.52 4.08 -7.00
N LYS A 80 5.85 4.28 -6.98
CA LYS A 80 6.87 3.21 -7.02
C LYS A 80 7.69 3.23 -5.73
N PRO A 81 7.87 2.09 -5.03
CA PRO A 81 8.81 2.01 -3.91
C PRO A 81 10.24 2.05 -4.46
N VAL A 82 11.04 3.03 -4.04
CA VAL A 82 12.38 3.26 -4.62
C VAL A 82 13.53 2.99 -3.66
N ALA A 83 13.30 3.10 -2.35
CA ALA A 83 14.32 2.83 -1.35
C ALA A 83 13.70 2.66 0.05
N VAL A 84 14.45 2.03 0.95
CA VAL A 84 14.21 2.01 2.38
C VAL A 84 15.50 2.49 3.06
N PHE A 85 15.38 3.38 4.04
CA PHE A 85 16.51 3.84 4.84
C PHE A 85 16.17 3.80 6.32
N ARG A 86 17.15 3.45 7.14
CA ARG A 86 17.07 3.70 8.59
C ARG A 86 17.08 5.21 8.84
N THR A 87 16.20 5.68 9.72
CA THR A 87 15.99 7.11 9.97
C THR A 87 16.23 7.54 11.41
N HIS A 88 16.04 6.64 12.38
CA HIS A 88 16.37 6.88 13.78
C HIS A 88 16.97 5.63 14.44
N LEU A 89 17.47 5.80 15.65
CA LEU A 89 18.04 4.75 16.50
C LEU A 89 17.11 4.42 17.65
#